data_AF-A0A357KZE7-F1
#
_entry.id   AF-A0A357KZE7-F1
#
_cell.length_a   1.000
_cell.length_b   1.000
_cell.length_c   1.000
_cell.angle_alpha   90.00
_cell.angle_beta   90.00
_cell.angle_gamma   90.00
#
_symmetry.space_group_name_H-M   'P 1'
#
loop_
_entity.id
_entity.type
_entity.pdbx_description
1 polymer ?
#
loop_
_entity_poly.entity_id
_entity_poly.type
_entity_poly.pdbx_seq_one_letter_code
_entity_poly.pdbx_strand_id
1 'polypeptide(L)'
;MTAEDLGGIVSTLLAAGVALAAGFLIGFEREWTHTLEGKRHAFAGARTFALVGLTGALCGLVDESAILAAAGLIAVSALTIFAYARESKAEDGRGGTTEIALFVTFLLGVAAGRGELLLAAAGAVAVAGALSLKDEVRRLAHALGARELHATIRFLAIAVLILPVAPDRDFGPHGVLNPRDLWYMVVLISGLSFVGYWLVKTQGPARGVMAAGLVGGLASSTATTLSLARMTRAGTAAPRAAAAGVVVANVVMVARIAIVLAAAAPALLANLAAPLAAA
;
A
#
# COMPACT_ATOMS: atom_id res chain seq x y z
N MET A 1 -29.26 41.87 5.80
CA MET A 1 -28.52 40.61 5.65
C MET A 1 -29.54 39.55 5.28
N THR A 2 -29.57 39.18 4.02
CA THR A 2 -30.52 38.21 3.45
C THR A 2 -30.09 36.79 3.79
N ALA A 3 -30.98 35.80 3.64
CA ALA A 3 -30.64 34.39 3.88
C ALA A 3 -29.50 33.89 2.96
N GLU A 4 -29.37 34.46 1.75
CA GLU A 4 -28.27 34.19 0.82
C GLU A 4 -26.93 34.75 1.32
N ASP A 5 -26.92 35.98 1.87
CA ASP A 5 -25.71 36.57 2.46
C ASP A 5 -25.19 35.71 3.63
N LEU A 6 -26.09 35.19 4.46
CA LEU A 6 -25.74 34.33 5.58
C LEU A 6 -25.14 33.00 5.10
N GLY A 7 -25.69 32.42 4.03
CA GLY A 7 -25.19 31.20 3.41
C GLY A 7 -23.77 31.34 2.86
N GLY A 8 -23.47 32.46 2.18
CA GLY A 8 -22.13 32.75 1.64
C GLY A 8 -21.07 33.00 2.71
N ILE A 9 -21.44 33.64 3.82
CA ILE A 9 -20.52 33.82 4.96
C ILE A 9 -20.19 32.48 5.61
N VAL A 10 -21.21 31.62 5.80
CA VAL A 10 -21.02 30.29 6.42
C VAL A 10 -20.15 29.40 5.55
N SER A 11 -20.35 29.38 4.22
CA SER A 11 -19.50 28.59 3.31
C SER A 11 -18.04 29.06 3.32
N THR A 12 -17.82 30.38 3.36
CA THR A 12 -16.48 30.98 3.42
C THR A 12 -15.76 30.62 4.73
N LEU A 13 -16.47 30.70 5.86
CA LEU A 13 -15.92 30.32 7.17
C LEU A 13 -15.63 28.81 7.25
N LEU A 14 -16.50 27.98 6.68
CA LEU A 14 -16.28 26.54 6.59
C LEU A 14 -15.05 26.20 5.74
N ALA A 15 -14.89 26.84 4.57
CA ALA A 15 -13.73 26.66 3.71
C ALA A 15 -12.41 27.00 4.43
N ALA A 16 -12.35 28.17 5.07
CA ALA A 16 -11.19 28.59 5.84
C ALA A 16 -10.92 27.65 7.03
N GLY A 17 -11.97 27.22 7.74
CA GLY A 17 -11.87 26.30 8.87
C GLY A 17 -11.35 24.91 8.47
N VAL A 18 -11.87 24.35 7.38
CA VAL A 18 -11.41 23.05 6.84
C VAL A 18 -9.96 23.14 6.39
N ALA A 19 -9.56 24.22 5.69
CA ALA A 19 -8.18 24.41 5.26
C ALA A 19 -7.20 24.55 6.43
N LEU A 20 -7.60 25.26 7.48
CA LEU A 20 -6.80 25.41 8.70
C LEU A 20 -6.66 24.08 9.42
N ALA A 21 -7.76 23.33 9.60
CA ALA A 21 -7.76 22.01 10.22
C ALA A 21 -6.93 20.99 9.41
N ALA A 22 -7.06 20.99 8.09
CA ALA A 22 -6.28 20.17 7.17
C ALA A 22 -4.77 20.45 7.31
N GLY A 23 -4.38 21.73 7.28
CA GLY A 23 -2.99 22.11 7.49
C GLY A 23 -2.49 21.75 8.89
N PHE A 24 -3.29 21.98 9.93
CA PHE A 24 -2.93 21.61 11.28
C PHE A 24 -2.70 20.10 11.45
N LEU A 25 -3.58 19.26 10.87
CA LEU A 25 -3.45 17.81 10.92
C LEU A 25 -2.13 17.33 10.29
N ILE A 26 -1.83 17.79 9.07
CA ILE A 26 -0.60 17.41 8.36
C ILE A 26 0.63 17.91 9.13
N GLY A 27 0.59 19.16 9.60
CA GLY A 27 1.70 19.75 10.33
C GLY A 27 1.90 19.13 11.71
N PHE A 28 0.85 18.67 12.39
CA PHE A 28 0.93 17.96 13.65
C PHE A 28 1.64 16.62 13.49
N GLU A 29 1.25 15.83 12.48
CA GLU A 29 1.93 14.57 12.17
C GLU A 29 3.41 14.80 11.87
N ARG A 30 3.72 15.90 11.15
CA ARG A 30 5.08 16.26 10.84
C ARG A 30 5.89 16.66 12.07
N GLU A 31 5.33 17.51 12.92
CA GLU A 31 5.95 17.95 14.17
C GLU A 31 6.18 16.76 15.10
N TRP A 32 5.20 15.88 15.25
CA TRP A 32 5.30 14.62 16.00
C TRP A 32 6.46 13.75 15.48
N THR A 33 6.51 13.50 14.17
CA THR A 33 7.61 12.74 13.56
C THR A 33 8.98 13.38 13.82
N HIS A 34 9.09 14.72 13.74
CA HIS A 34 10.34 15.43 14.02
C HIS A 34 10.78 15.31 15.48
N THR A 35 9.83 15.34 16.43
CA THR A 35 10.13 15.11 17.85
C THR A 35 10.66 13.71 18.10
N LEU A 36 10.09 12.69 17.46
CA LEU A 36 10.57 11.30 17.55
C LEU A 36 11.97 11.13 16.95
N GLU A 37 12.26 11.82 15.84
CA GLU A 37 13.57 11.77 15.18
C GLU A 37 14.65 12.63 15.89
N GLY A 38 14.34 13.26 17.04
CA GLY A 38 15.28 14.10 17.80
C GLY A 38 15.71 15.38 17.07
N LYS A 39 14.97 15.80 16.03
CA LYS A 39 15.28 16.97 15.22
C LYS A 39 14.85 18.24 15.96
N ARG A 40 15.82 18.89 16.61
CA ARG A 40 15.62 20.11 17.43
C ARG A 40 15.19 21.36 16.64
N HIS A 41 15.41 21.34 15.32
CA HIS A 41 14.94 22.38 14.41
C HIS A 41 14.29 21.69 13.21
N ALA A 42 12.99 21.90 13.08
CA ALA A 42 12.24 21.62 11.87
C ALA A 42 11.65 22.95 11.43
N PHE A 43 11.99 23.39 10.22
CA PHE A 43 11.53 24.67 9.67
C PHE A 43 10.00 24.85 9.65
N ALA A 44 9.23 23.75 9.64
CA ALA A 44 7.76 23.80 9.60
C ALA A 44 7.13 22.81 10.59
N GLY A 45 6.35 23.34 11.53
CA GLY A 45 5.51 22.57 12.47
C GLY A 45 4.02 22.79 12.21
N ALA A 46 3.17 22.34 13.13
CA ALA A 46 1.70 22.38 13.00
C ALA A 46 1.15 23.76 12.63
N ARG A 47 1.71 24.82 13.25
CA ARG A 47 1.32 26.21 12.98
C ARG A 47 1.68 26.67 11.57
N THR A 48 2.86 26.32 11.06
CA THR A 48 3.29 26.70 9.71
C THR A 48 2.37 26.09 8.65
N PHE A 49 2.06 24.80 8.78
CA PHE A 49 1.16 24.12 7.85
C PHE A 49 -0.28 24.64 7.93
N ALA A 50 -0.80 24.93 9.13
CA ALA A 50 -2.11 25.54 9.29
C ALA A 50 -2.22 26.90 8.59
N LEU A 51 -1.20 27.75 8.71
CA LEU A 51 -1.14 29.05 8.03
C LEU A 51 -1.01 28.90 6.51
N VAL A 52 -0.24 27.92 6.03
CA VAL A 52 -0.11 27.63 4.59
C VAL A 52 -1.43 27.12 4.00
N GLY A 53 -2.13 26.22 4.69
CA GLY A 53 -3.47 25.77 4.30
C GLY A 53 -4.47 26.93 4.24
N LEU A 54 -4.49 27.77 5.28
CA LEU A 54 -5.32 28.98 5.30
C LEU A 54 -4.98 29.93 4.15
N THR A 55 -3.70 30.14 3.85
CA THR A 55 -3.25 30.99 2.75
C THR A 55 -3.74 30.44 1.41
N GLY A 56 -3.67 29.12 1.20
CA GLY A 56 -4.26 28.47 0.04
C GLY A 56 -5.76 28.73 -0.07
N ALA A 57 -6.51 28.59 1.03
CA ALA A 57 -7.96 28.86 1.02
C ALA A 57 -8.28 30.31 0.68
N LEU A 58 -7.52 31.27 1.20
CA LEU A 58 -7.68 32.68 0.83
C LEU A 58 -7.41 32.90 -0.66
N CYS A 59 -6.38 32.27 -1.24
CA CYS A 59 -6.15 32.32 -2.68
C CYS A 59 -7.33 31.75 -3.49
N GLY A 60 -7.93 30.65 -3.03
CA GLY A 60 -9.09 30.02 -3.68
C GLY A 60 -10.39 30.82 -3.55
N LEU A 61 -10.58 31.53 -2.43
CA LEU A 61 -11.76 32.35 -2.15
C LEU A 61 -11.74 33.71 -2.87
N VAL A 62 -10.55 34.30 -3.02
CA VAL A 62 -10.39 35.65 -3.58
C VAL A 62 -10.32 35.65 -5.11
N ASP A 63 -9.78 34.59 -5.71
CA ASP A 63 -9.52 34.55 -7.16
C ASP A 63 -9.85 33.18 -7.78
N GLU A 64 -10.85 33.16 -8.64
CA GLU A 64 -11.19 31.98 -9.44
C GLU A 64 -10.16 31.72 -10.57
N SER A 65 -9.47 32.75 -11.05
CA SER A 65 -8.65 32.71 -12.28
C SER A 65 -7.32 31.96 -12.15
N ALA A 66 -7.07 31.33 -10.99
CA ALA A 66 -5.86 30.58 -10.64
C ALA A 66 -4.56 31.38 -10.60
N ILE A 67 -4.57 32.68 -10.96
CA ILE A 67 -3.38 33.54 -10.98
C ILE A 67 -2.86 33.75 -9.57
N LEU A 68 -3.75 34.08 -8.63
CA LEU A 68 -3.36 34.28 -7.23
C LEU A 68 -2.90 32.98 -6.58
N ALA A 69 -3.54 31.85 -6.92
CA ALA A 69 -3.11 30.53 -6.47
C ALA A 69 -1.72 30.17 -7.02
N ALA A 70 -1.43 30.47 -8.28
CA ALA A 70 -0.11 30.25 -8.88
C ALA A 70 0.95 31.14 -8.23
N ALA A 71 0.66 32.43 -8.02
CA ALA A 71 1.56 33.35 -7.33
C ALA A 71 1.82 32.91 -5.87
N GLY A 72 0.77 32.49 -5.16
CA GLY A 72 0.88 31.95 -3.81
C GLY A 72 1.71 30.67 -3.76
N LEU A 73 1.53 29.76 -4.72
CA LEU A 73 2.33 28.54 -4.84
C LEU A 73 3.81 28.85 -5.11
N ILE A 74 4.11 29.85 -5.95
CA ILE A 74 5.48 30.32 -6.19
C ILE A 74 6.07 30.92 -4.91
N ALA A 75 5.31 31.72 -4.16
CA ALA A 75 5.77 32.29 -2.89
C ALA A 75 6.06 31.22 -1.84
N VAL A 76 5.15 30.24 -1.68
CA VAL A 76 5.36 29.08 -0.80
C VAL A 76 6.55 28.25 -1.27
N SER A 77 6.74 28.08 -2.59
CA SER A 77 7.91 27.43 -3.16
C SER A 77 9.20 28.12 -2.78
N ALA A 78 9.26 29.45 -2.96
CA ALA A 78 10.43 30.23 -2.67
C ALA A 78 10.80 30.17 -1.18
N LEU A 79 9.80 30.27 -0.29
CA LEU A 79 10.01 30.13 1.16
C LEU A 79 10.52 28.73 1.52
N THR A 80 9.96 27.69 0.93
CA THR A 80 10.33 26.30 1.17
C THR A 80 11.74 25.99 0.66
N ILE A 81 12.11 26.49 -0.52
CA ILE A 81 13.46 26.35 -1.08
C ILE A 81 14.47 27.12 -0.24
N PHE A 82 14.14 28.35 0.16
CA PHE A 82 15.01 29.16 1.02
C PHE A 82 15.27 28.48 2.37
N ALA A 83 14.22 27.93 2.96
CA ALA A 83 14.29 27.15 4.18
C ALA A 83 15.16 25.91 4.04
N TYR A 84 14.87 25.12 3.00
CA TYR A 84 15.63 23.92 2.68
C TYR A 84 17.11 24.27 2.49
N ALA A 85 17.44 25.32 1.74
CA ALA A 85 18.82 25.73 1.49
C ALA A 85 19.55 26.25 2.75
N ARG A 86 18.84 26.88 3.69
CA ARG A 86 19.43 27.28 4.99
C ARG A 86 19.69 26.09 5.88
N GLU A 87 18.81 25.10 5.86
CA GLU A 87 18.85 23.96 6.76
C GLU A 87 19.69 22.79 6.22
N SER A 88 19.77 22.62 4.89
CA SER A 88 20.60 21.59 4.23
C SER A 88 22.10 21.81 4.41
N LYS A 89 22.52 23.04 4.74
CA LYS A 89 23.92 23.33 5.09
C LYS A 89 24.32 22.82 6.48
N ALA A 90 23.37 22.38 7.30
CA ALA A 90 23.63 21.98 8.68
C ALA A 90 23.78 20.46 8.88
N GLU A 91 23.12 19.60 8.09
CA GLU A 91 23.20 18.12 8.22
C GLU A 91 22.92 17.40 6.89
N ASP A 92 23.79 16.44 6.52
CA ASP A 92 23.60 15.57 5.35
C ASP A 92 22.53 14.49 5.61
N GLY A 93 21.60 14.30 4.66
CA GLY A 93 20.69 13.16 4.62
C GLY A 93 19.22 13.41 4.99
N ARG A 94 18.73 14.66 4.93
CA ARG A 94 17.30 14.97 5.17
C ARG A 94 16.43 14.73 3.92
N GLY A 95 15.28 14.08 4.12
CA GLY A 95 14.30 13.78 3.06
C GLY A 95 13.35 14.95 2.79
N GLY A 96 13.18 15.31 1.51
CA GLY A 96 12.37 16.44 1.01
C GLY A 96 10.84 16.30 1.12
N THR A 97 10.36 15.38 1.96
CA THR A 97 8.92 15.10 2.09
C THR A 97 8.17 16.20 2.83
N THR A 98 8.85 16.97 3.70
CA THR A 98 8.24 18.10 4.42
C THR A 98 7.84 19.20 3.46
N GLU A 99 8.72 19.47 2.52
CA GLU A 99 8.65 20.49 1.50
C GLU A 99 7.52 20.15 0.53
N ILE A 100 7.46 18.88 0.10
CA ILE A 100 6.33 18.36 -0.69
C ILE A 100 5.03 18.46 0.09
N ALA A 101 5.01 18.13 1.39
CA ALA A 101 3.81 18.23 2.20
C ALA A 101 3.31 19.68 2.35
N LEU A 102 4.21 20.67 2.45
CA LEU A 102 3.85 22.09 2.46
C LEU A 102 3.14 22.50 1.15
N PHE A 103 3.65 22.04 0.01
CA PHE A 103 3.00 22.28 -1.28
C PHE A 103 1.61 21.67 -1.36
N VAL A 104 1.48 20.40 -0.99
CA VAL A 104 0.20 19.70 -1.02
C VAL A 104 -0.79 20.38 -0.06
N THR A 105 -0.33 20.83 1.10
CA THR A 105 -1.16 21.56 2.07
C THR A 105 -1.71 22.86 1.51
N PHE A 106 -0.88 23.64 0.79
CA PHE A 106 -1.33 24.83 0.10
C PHE A 106 -2.41 24.51 -0.95
N LEU A 107 -2.19 23.48 -1.77
CA LEU A 107 -3.14 23.06 -2.80
C LEU A 107 -4.47 22.57 -2.21
N LEU A 108 -4.44 21.81 -1.12
CA LEU A 108 -5.65 21.41 -0.39
C LEU A 108 -6.38 22.62 0.20
N GLY A 109 -5.64 23.64 0.65
CA GLY A 109 -6.19 24.93 1.03
C GLY A 109 -6.92 25.60 -0.12
N VAL A 110 -6.29 25.72 -1.30
CA VAL A 110 -6.93 26.28 -2.51
C VAL A 110 -8.18 25.51 -2.88
N ALA A 111 -8.15 24.17 -2.81
CA ALA A 111 -9.32 23.33 -3.05
C ALA A 111 -10.46 23.64 -2.08
N ALA A 112 -10.17 23.74 -0.77
CA ALA A 112 -11.17 24.13 0.23
C ALA A 112 -11.75 25.52 -0.07
N GLY A 113 -10.92 26.49 -0.45
CA GLY A 113 -11.34 27.83 -0.84
C GLY A 113 -12.25 27.87 -2.07
N ARG A 114 -12.12 26.89 -2.97
CA ARG A 114 -13.00 26.71 -4.14
C ARG A 114 -14.26 25.89 -3.86
N GLY A 115 -14.52 25.54 -2.59
CA GLY A 115 -15.68 24.78 -2.16
C GLY A 115 -15.49 23.26 -2.12
N GLU A 116 -14.32 22.74 -2.52
CA GLU A 116 -14.01 21.30 -2.53
C GLU A 116 -13.60 20.78 -1.13
N LEU A 117 -14.50 20.94 -0.16
CA LEU A 117 -14.23 20.65 1.26
C LEU A 117 -13.88 19.18 1.51
N LEU A 118 -14.56 18.25 0.83
CA LEU A 118 -14.32 16.81 0.97
C LEU A 118 -12.93 16.44 0.44
N LEU A 119 -12.52 17.00 -0.70
CA LEU A 119 -11.19 16.78 -1.28
C LEU A 119 -10.10 17.31 -0.34
N ALA A 120 -10.28 18.50 0.22
CA ALA A 120 -9.35 19.09 1.17
C ALA A 120 -9.18 18.24 2.43
N ALA A 121 -10.30 17.83 3.05
CA ALA A 121 -10.29 17.03 4.27
C ALA A 121 -9.76 15.60 4.04
N ALA A 122 -10.29 14.87 3.04
CA ALA A 122 -9.84 13.51 2.73
C ALA A 122 -8.40 13.49 2.24
N GLY A 123 -8.01 14.47 1.44
CA GLY A 123 -6.62 14.66 1.00
C GLY A 123 -5.68 14.90 2.17
N ALA A 124 -6.07 15.72 3.15
CA ALA A 124 -5.24 15.95 4.34
C ALA A 124 -5.04 14.70 5.18
N VAL A 125 -6.11 13.90 5.38
CA VAL A 125 -6.01 12.60 6.07
C VAL A 125 -5.13 11.63 5.28
N ALA A 126 -5.27 11.56 3.96
CA ALA A 126 -4.45 10.70 3.12
C ALA A 126 -2.97 11.10 3.15
N VAL A 127 -2.66 12.40 3.11
CA VAL A 127 -1.30 12.93 3.22
C VAL A 127 -0.71 12.63 4.60
N ALA A 128 -1.45 12.90 5.67
CA ALA A 128 -1.02 12.60 7.02
C ALA A 128 -0.74 11.10 7.20
N GLY A 129 -1.63 10.23 6.71
CA GLY A 129 -1.42 8.78 6.74
C GLY A 129 -0.23 8.31 5.89
N ALA A 130 0.00 8.93 4.74
CA ALA A 130 1.19 8.63 3.92
C ALA A 130 2.48 9.04 4.63
N LEU A 131 2.46 10.17 5.35
CA LEU A 131 3.60 10.65 6.14
C LEU A 131 3.84 9.77 7.37
N SER A 132 2.79 9.30 8.03
CA SER A 132 2.89 8.47 9.24
C SER A 132 3.47 7.08 8.94
N LEU A 133 3.22 6.54 7.74
CA LEU A 133 3.74 5.23 7.31
C LEU A 133 5.22 5.23 6.93
N LYS A 134 5.90 6.38 6.98
CA LYS A 134 7.30 6.54 6.56
C LYS A 134 8.22 5.53 7.24
N ASP A 135 8.06 5.32 8.55
CA ASP A 135 8.95 4.46 9.32
C ASP A 135 8.72 2.99 9.03
N GLU A 136 7.48 2.58 8.80
CA GLU A 136 7.09 1.25 8.36
C GLU A 136 7.69 0.95 6.99
N VAL A 137 7.56 1.89 6.04
CA VAL A 137 8.15 1.76 4.70
C VAL A 137 9.66 1.66 4.79
N ARG A 138 10.31 2.50 5.61
CA ARG A 138 11.76 2.47 5.82
C ARG A 138 12.22 1.17 6.46
N ARG A 139 11.53 0.67 7.50
CA ARG A 139 11.82 -0.62 8.13
C ARG A 139 11.67 -1.77 7.14
N LEU A 140 10.61 -1.76 6.34
CA LEU A 140 10.41 -2.76 5.29
C LEU A 140 11.53 -2.71 4.25
N ALA A 141 11.92 -1.52 3.81
CA ALA A 141 13.02 -1.33 2.87
C ALA A 141 14.36 -1.85 3.43
N HIS A 142 14.63 -1.63 4.72
CA HIS A 142 15.84 -2.16 5.37
C HIS A 142 15.78 -3.66 5.68
N ALA A 143 14.58 -4.23 5.85
CA ALA A 143 14.40 -5.67 6.04
C ALA A 143 14.60 -6.48 4.74
N LEU A 144 14.51 -5.82 3.59
CA LEU A 144 14.71 -6.40 2.27
C LEU A 144 16.18 -6.34 1.86
N GLY A 145 16.78 -7.50 1.58
CA GLY A 145 18.05 -7.54 0.87
C GLY A 145 17.86 -7.17 -0.61
N ALA A 146 18.96 -6.85 -1.30
CA ALA A 146 18.92 -6.47 -2.72
C ALA A 146 18.29 -7.56 -3.60
N ARG A 147 18.54 -8.83 -3.29
CA ARG A 147 17.97 -9.97 -4.03
C ARG A 147 16.45 -10.05 -3.83
N GLU A 148 15.98 -9.88 -2.60
CA GLU A 148 14.56 -9.87 -2.26
C GLU A 148 13.84 -8.69 -2.89
N LEU A 149 14.46 -7.51 -2.93
CA LEU A 149 13.92 -6.33 -3.61
C LEU A 149 13.73 -6.61 -5.10
N HIS A 150 14.75 -7.11 -5.80
CA HIS A 150 14.63 -7.47 -7.21
C HIS A 150 13.59 -8.57 -7.46
N ALA A 151 13.50 -9.56 -6.59
CA ALA A 151 12.48 -10.60 -6.69
C ALA A 151 11.06 -10.03 -6.51
N THR A 152 10.87 -9.12 -5.55
CA THR A 152 9.60 -8.44 -5.28
C THR A 152 9.19 -7.57 -6.47
N ILE A 153 10.11 -6.77 -7.01
CA ILE A 153 9.85 -5.94 -8.20
C ILE A 153 9.49 -6.80 -9.41
N ARG A 154 10.20 -7.91 -9.65
CA ARG A 154 9.88 -8.83 -10.76
C ARG A 154 8.52 -9.49 -10.58
N PHE A 155 8.20 -9.94 -9.38
CA PHE A 155 6.89 -10.50 -9.07
C PHE A 155 5.77 -9.46 -9.28
N LEU A 156 5.97 -8.23 -8.80
CA LEU A 156 5.01 -7.15 -8.97
C LEU A 156 4.84 -6.76 -10.45
N ALA A 157 5.92 -6.73 -11.23
CA ALA A 157 5.85 -6.50 -12.66
C ALA A 157 5.00 -7.57 -13.36
N ILE A 158 5.18 -8.84 -13.01
CA ILE A 158 4.36 -9.93 -13.54
C ILE A 158 2.88 -9.77 -13.13
N ALA A 159 2.62 -9.55 -11.84
CA ALA A 159 1.27 -9.53 -11.30
C ALA A 159 0.46 -8.26 -11.64
N VAL A 160 1.11 -7.10 -11.68
CA VAL A 160 0.45 -5.79 -11.82
C VAL A 160 0.58 -5.21 -13.22
N LEU A 161 1.64 -5.54 -13.97
CA LEU A 161 1.81 -5.03 -15.33
C LEU A 161 1.42 -6.08 -16.37
N ILE A 162 1.92 -7.33 -16.24
CA ILE A 162 1.74 -8.34 -17.29
C ILE A 162 0.34 -8.98 -17.23
N LEU A 163 -0.08 -9.47 -16.05
CA LEU A 163 -1.37 -10.14 -15.89
C LEU A 163 -2.57 -9.33 -16.41
N PRO A 164 -2.77 -8.03 -16.06
CA PRO A 164 -3.93 -7.30 -16.56
C PRO A 164 -3.89 -7.06 -18.08
N VAL A 165 -2.68 -6.94 -18.65
CA VAL A 165 -2.46 -6.74 -20.10
C VAL A 165 -2.63 -8.05 -20.88
N ALA A 166 -2.54 -9.21 -20.23
CA ALA A 166 -2.67 -10.51 -20.89
C ALA A 166 -4.05 -10.65 -21.57
N PRO A 167 -4.10 -11.02 -22.85
CA PRO A 167 -5.36 -11.15 -23.57
C PRO A 167 -6.20 -12.28 -22.98
N ASP A 168 -7.46 -11.99 -22.69
CA ASP A 168 -8.44 -12.98 -22.25
C ASP A 168 -9.12 -13.62 -23.46
N ARG A 169 -8.37 -14.46 -24.17
CA ARG A 169 -8.91 -15.19 -25.31
C ARG A 169 -8.19 -16.52 -25.44
N ASP A 170 -8.94 -17.52 -25.86
CA ASP A 170 -8.42 -18.87 -26.05
C ASP A 170 -7.64 -18.97 -27.36
N PHE A 171 -6.45 -19.58 -27.30
CA PHE A 171 -5.56 -19.83 -28.43
C PHE A 171 -5.31 -21.33 -28.63
N GLY A 172 -4.86 -21.69 -29.83
CA GLY A 172 -4.43 -23.05 -30.20
C GLY A 172 -5.56 -23.97 -30.69
N PRO A 173 -5.22 -25.19 -31.15
CA PRO A 173 -6.20 -26.19 -31.55
C PRO A 173 -7.13 -26.51 -30.37
N HIS A 174 -8.43 -26.46 -30.60
CA HIS A 174 -9.49 -26.63 -29.59
C HIS A 174 -9.62 -25.53 -28.51
N GLY A 175 -8.92 -24.39 -28.64
CA GLY A 175 -9.11 -23.25 -27.72
C GLY A 175 -8.75 -23.57 -26.25
N VAL A 176 -7.77 -24.43 -26.02
CA VAL A 176 -7.44 -24.91 -24.66
C VAL A 176 -6.49 -23.96 -23.92
N LEU A 177 -5.80 -23.07 -24.64
CA LEU A 177 -4.76 -22.21 -24.05
C LEU A 177 -5.24 -20.77 -23.91
N ASN A 178 -5.62 -20.39 -22.69
CA ASN A 178 -5.87 -18.99 -22.34
C ASN A 178 -4.60 -18.37 -21.69
N PRO A 179 -4.00 -17.31 -22.28
CA PRO A 179 -2.82 -16.65 -21.74
C PRO A 179 -3.05 -16.03 -20.36
N ARG A 180 -4.26 -15.52 -20.10
CA ARG A 180 -4.61 -14.93 -18.80
C ARG A 180 -4.59 -16.00 -17.71
N ASP A 181 -5.14 -17.18 -17.97
CA ASP A 181 -5.12 -18.32 -17.03
C ASP A 181 -3.71 -18.84 -16.78
N LEU A 182 -2.88 -18.91 -17.83
CA LEU A 182 -1.46 -19.25 -17.69
C LEU A 182 -0.74 -18.24 -16.79
N TRP A 183 -0.98 -16.95 -16.97
CA TRP A 183 -0.40 -15.92 -16.11
C TRP A 183 -0.93 -15.97 -14.68
N TYR A 184 -2.21 -16.33 -14.47
CA TYR A 184 -2.73 -16.61 -13.12
C TYR A 184 -1.95 -17.74 -12.46
N MET A 185 -1.64 -18.83 -13.16
CA MET A 185 -0.79 -19.90 -12.63
C MET A 185 0.62 -19.41 -12.31
N VAL A 186 1.22 -18.58 -13.17
CA VAL A 186 2.56 -18.00 -12.91
C VAL A 186 2.53 -17.13 -11.65
N VAL A 187 1.54 -16.26 -11.50
CA VAL A 187 1.37 -15.39 -10.33
C VAL A 187 1.11 -16.22 -9.08
N LEU A 188 0.24 -17.22 -9.15
CA LEU A 188 -0.10 -18.09 -8.03
C LEU A 188 1.15 -18.83 -7.51
N ILE A 189 1.88 -19.51 -8.39
CA ILE A 189 3.03 -20.30 -7.94
C ILE A 189 4.20 -19.39 -7.51
N SER A 190 4.41 -18.26 -8.18
CA SER A 190 5.45 -17.29 -7.79
C SER A 190 5.12 -16.63 -6.46
N GLY A 191 3.86 -16.27 -6.25
CA GLY A 191 3.35 -15.69 -5.00
C GLY A 191 3.46 -16.68 -3.84
N LEU A 192 3.04 -17.93 -4.04
CA LEU A 192 3.22 -19.00 -3.04
C LEU A 192 4.71 -19.25 -2.72
N SER A 193 5.58 -19.20 -3.74
CA SER A 193 7.03 -19.35 -3.52
C SER A 193 7.62 -18.18 -2.75
N PHE A 194 7.14 -16.96 -3.02
CA PHE A 194 7.55 -15.75 -2.31
C PHE A 194 7.10 -15.78 -0.85
N VAL A 195 5.82 -16.10 -0.59
CA VAL A 195 5.28 -16.27 0.76
C VAL A 195 6.00 -17.42 1.49
N GLY A 196 6.21 -18.55 0.82
CA GLY A 196 6.92 -19.70 1.38
C GLY A 196 8.36 -19.37 1.76
N TYR A 197 9.08 -18.62 0.92
CA TYR A 197 10.41 -18.10 1.26
C TYR A 197 10.38 -17.26 2.54
N TRP A 198 9.41 -16.35 2.68
CA TRP A 198 9.28 -15.52 3.88
C TRP A 198 8.92 -16.33 5.13
N LEU A 199 8.04 -17.32 5.01
CA LEU A 199 7.71 -18.23 6.11
C LEU A 199 8.94 -19.02 6.57
N VAL A 200 9.77 -19.50 5.63
CA VAL A 200 11.03 -20.17 5.95
C VAL A 200 12.04 -19.21 6.58
N LYS A 201 12.17 -17.98 6.05
CA LYS A 201 13.09 -16.97 6.58
C LYS A 201 12.74 -16.55 8.00
N THR A 202 11.45 -16.42 8.33
CA THR A 202 10.98 -15.93 9.62
C THR A 202 10.79 -17.03 10.67
N GLN A 203 10.35 -18.23 10.28
CA GLN A 203 10.03 -19.34 11.20
C GLN A 203 11.04 -20.49 11.14
N GLY A 204 12.04 -20.40 10.27
CA GLY A 204 13.07 -21.40 10.05
C GLY A 204 12.69 -22.52 9.07
N PRO A 205 13.65 -23.38 8.68
CA PRO A 205 13.49 -24.34 7.58
C PRO A 205 12.44 -25.43 7.80
N ALA A 206 12.19 -25.86 9.03
CA ALA A 206 11.22 -26.91 9.31
C ALA A 206 9.79 -26.34 9.39
N ARG A 207 9.55 -25.44 10.34
CA ARG A 207 8.22 -24.85 10.58
C ARG A 207 7.74 -23.99 9.42
N GLY A 208 8.64 -23.22 8.81
CA GLY A 208 8.29 -22.36 7.67
C GLY A 208 7.83 -23.14 6.44
N VAL A 209 8.43 -24.30 6.17
CA VAL A 209 8.00 -25.17 5.05
C VAL A 209 6.64 -25.81 5.34
N MET A 210 6.38 -26.24 6.58
CA MET A 210 5.06 -26.76 6.97
C MET A 210 3.98 -25.68 6.86
N ALA A 211 4.27 -24.47 7.34
CA ALA A 211 3.37 -23.33 7.20
C ALA A 211 3.11 -22.99 5.72
N ALA A 212 4.15 -23.03 4.87
CA ALA A 212 4.01 -22.83 3.43
C ALA A 212 3.13 -23.91 2.79
N GLY A 213 3.26 -25.17 3.22
CA GLY A 213 2.40 -26.28 2.83
C GLY A 213 0.93 -26.07 3.22
N LEU A 214 0.68 -25.61 4.46
CA LEU A 214 -0.67 -25.31 4.95
C LEU A 214 -1.32 -24.16 4.16
N VAL A 215 -0.66 -23.00 4.13
CA VAL A 215 -1.16 -21.79 3.48
C VAL A 215 -1.33 -22.02 1.98
N GLY A 216 -0.36 -22.66 1.36
CA GLY A 216 -0.43 -23.02 -0.04
C GLY A 216 -1.52 -24.05 -0.33
N GLY A 217 -1.68 -25.08 0.50
CA GLY A 217 -2.70 -26.13 0.34
C GLY A 217 -4.12 -25.58 0.38
N LEU A 218 -4.38 -24.55 1.18
CA LEU A 218 -5.66 -23.85 1.20
C LEU A 218 -5.99 -23.22 -0.16
N ALA A 219 -4.98 -22.66 -0.83
CA ALA A 219 -5.11 -22.07 -2.15
C ALA A 219 -5.12 -23.14 -3.27
N SER A 220 -4.04 -23.90 -3.42
CA SER A 220 -3.87 -24.95 -4.45
C SER A 220 -2.76 -25.94 -4.09
N SER A 221 -3.10 -27.22 -3.95
CA SER A 221 -2.14 -28.30 -3.68
C SER A 221 -1.12 -28.48 -4.82
N THR A 222 -1.55 -28.33 -6.08
CA THR A 222 -0.66 -28.41 -7.26
C THR A 222 0.33 -27.27 -7.28
N ALA A 223 -0.12 -26.03 -7.10
CA ALA A 223 0.75 -24.86 -7.10
C ALA A 223 1.73 -24.89 -5.91
N THR A 224 1.27 -25.37 -4.75
CA THR A 224 2.12 -25.55 -3.56
C THR A 224 3.19 -26.60 -3.79
N THR A 225 2.84 -27.73 -4.43
CA THR A 225 3.81 -28.76 -4.79
C THR A 225 4.88 -28.22 -5.72
N LEU A 226 4.50 -27.49 -6.77
CA LEU A 226 5.43 -26.85 -7.69
C LEU A 226 6.29 -25.77 -7.02
N SER A 227 5.72 -25.04 -6.06
CA SER A 227 6.41 -24.01 -5.28
C SER A 227 7.48 -24.62 -4.37
N LEU A 228 7.11 -25.63 -3.56
CA LEU A 228 8.03 -26.32 -2.66
C LEU A 228 9.14 -27.04 -3.42
N ALA A 229 8.83 -27.66 -4.56
CA ALA A 229 9.84 -28.26 -5.44
C ALA A 229 10.85 -27.22 -5.97
N ARG A 230 10.38 -26.03 -6.34
CA ARG A 230 11.25 -24.91 -6.75
C ARG A 230 12.14 -24.42 -5.60
N MET A 231 11.60 -24.31 -4.39
CA MET A 231 12.36 -23.92 -3.20
C MET A 231 13.46 -24.93 -2.86
N THR A 232 13.17 -26.23 -2.97
CA THR A 232 14.19 -27.28 -2.80
C THR A 232 15.28 -27.19 -3.86
N ARG A 233 14.93 -26.98 -5.13
CA ARG A 233 15.91 -26.78 -6.21
C ARG A 233 16.77 -25.54 -5.99
N ALA A 234 16.22 -24.49 -5.39
CA ALA A 234 16.93 -23.25 -5.06
C ALA A 234 17.75 -23.34 -3.76
N GLY A 235 17.70 -24.47 -3.05
CA GLY A 235 18.42 -24.67 -1.78
C GLY A 235 17.80 -23.95 -0.58
N THR A 236 16.59 -23.38 -0.70
CA THR A 236 15.92 -22.66 0.39
C THR A 236 15.06 -23.54 1.28
N ALA A 237 14.74 -24.76 0.83
CA ALA A 237 14.00 -25.75 1.61
C ALA A 237 14.69 -27.13 1.54
N ALA A 238 14.85 -27.80 2.68
CA ALA A 238 15.39 -29.15 2.71
C ALA A 238 14.41 -30.13 2.00
N PRO A 239 14.89 -31.11 1.21
CA PRO A 239 14.02 -32.02 0.46
C PRO A 239 12.98 -32.75 1.33
N ARG A 240 13.40 -33.23 2.52
CA ARG A 240 12.49 -33.91 3.47
C ARG A 240 11.42 -32.96 4.02
N ALA A 241 11.78 -31.72 4.34
CA ALA A 241 10.82 -30.73 4.82
C ALA A 241 9.82 -30.36 3.72
N ALA A 242 10.29 -30.19 2.48
CA ALA A 242 9.43 -29.91 1.33
C ALA A 242 8.45 -31.05 1.05
N ALA A 243 8.90 -32.31 1.11
CA ALA A 243 8.02 -33.47 0.99
C ALA A 243 6.93 -33.47 2.08
N ALA A 244 7.30 -33.20 3.34
CA ALA A 244 6.33 -33.05 4.42
C ALA A 244 5.35 -31.91 4.17
N GLY A 245 5.81 -30.75 3.68
CA GLY A 245 4.96 -29.62 3.30
C GLY A 245 3.97 -29.97 2.18
N VAL A 246 4.38 -30.80 1.20
CA VAL A 246 3.50 -31.31 0.13
C VAL A 246 2.44 -32.25 0.68
N VAL A 247 2.81 -33.15 1.59
CA VAL A 247 1.84 -34.04 2.26
C VAL A 247 0.82 -33.20 3.03
N VAL A 248 1.28 -32.21 3.79
CA VAL A 248 0.43 -31.27 4.51
C VAL A 248 -0.52 -30.52 3.56
N ALA A 249 -0.04 -30.06 2.40
CA ALA A 249 -0.88 -29.40 1.40
C ALA A 249 -1.98 -30.33 0.84
N ASN A 250 -1.70 -31.63 0.68
CA ASN A 250 -2.68 -32.62 0.27
C ASN A 250 -3.73 -32.89 1.35
N VAL A 251 -3.31 -33.04 2.62
CA VAL A 251 -4.24 -33.18 3.74
C VAL A 251 -5.17 -31.97 3.83
N VAL A 252 -4.65 -30.75 3.65
CA VAL A 252 -5.45 -29.53 3.61
C VAL A 252 -6.45 -29.53 2.45
N MET A 253 -6.07 -30.04 1.27
CA MET A 253 -6.98 -30.17 0.13
C MET A 253 -8.14 -31.13 0.44
N VAL A 254 -7.85 -32.30 1.05
CA VAL A 254 -8.88 -33.27 1.47
C VAL A 254 -9.83 -32.63 2.47
N ALA A 255 -9.29 -31.97 3.50
CA ALA A 255 -10.09 -31.23 4.48
C ALA A 255 -10.96 -30.13 3.82
N ARG A 256 -10.38 -29.38 2.87
CA ARG A 256 -11.08 -28.34 2.11
C ARG A 256 -12.27 -28.92 1.33
N ILE A 257 -12.08 -30.05 0.65
CA ILE A 257 -13.16 -30.73 -0.09
C ILE A 257 -14.25 -31.20 0.87
N ALA A 258 -13.89 -31.78 2.02
CA ALA A 258 -14.85 -32.23 3.02
C ALA A 258 -15.71 -31.07 3.56
N ILE A 259 -15.09 -29.91 3.85
CA ILE A 259 -15.79 -28.70 4.31
C ILE A 259 -16.75 -28.19 3.24
N VAL A 260 -16.31 -28.11 1.98
CA VAL A 260 -17.16 -27.65 0.87
C VAL A 260 -18.36 -28.58 0.68
N LEU A 261 -18.15 -29.90 0.73
CA LEU A 261 -19.23 -30.88 0.63
C LEU A 261 -20.19 -30.79 1.83
N ALA A 262 -19.70 -30.59 3.05
CA ALA A 262 -20.54 -30.41 4.22
C ALA A 262 -21.49 -29.21 4.08
N ALA A 263 -20.99 -28.10 3.51
CA ALA A 263 -21.76 -26.87 3.34
C ALA A 263 -22.73 -26.92 2.14
N ALA A 264 -22.29 -27.46 1.01
CA ALA A 264 -23.06 -27.42 -0.24
C ALA A 264 -23.93 -28.65 -0.49
N ALA A 265 -23.48 -29.84 -0.06
CA ALA A 265 -24.11 -31.12 -0.40
C ALA A 265 -23.84 -32.20 0.68
N PRO A 266 -24.40 -32.07 1.90
CA PRO A 266 -24.11 -32.96 3.02
C PRO A 266 -24.50 -34.43 2.77
N ALA A 267 -25.49 -34.69 1.91
CA ALA A 267 -25.84 -36.05 1.49
C ALA A 267 -24.72 -36.73 0.67
N LEU A 268 -23.97 -35.96 -0.13
CA LEU A 268 -22.83 -36.48 -0.89
C LEU A 268 -21.62 -36.71 0.02
N LEU A 269 -21.46 -35.92 1.08
CA LEU A 269 -20.41 -36.12 2.07
C LEU A 269 -20.52 -37.49 2.74
N ALA A 270 -21.73 -37.94 3.10
CA ALA A 270 -21.93 -39.26 3.71
C ALA A 270 -21.43 -40.40 2.82
N ASN A 271 -21.63 -40.28 1.50
CA ASN A 271 -21.15 -41.27 0.52
C ASN A 271 -19.63 -41.21 0.29
N LEU A 272 -19.03 -40.03 0.47
CA LEU A 272 -17.59 -39.80 0.24
C LEU A 272 -16.76 -39.78 1.53
N ALA A 273 -17.36 -39.98 2.70
CA ALA A 273 -16.67 -39.90 3.98
C ALA A 273 -15.58 -40.98 4.12
N ALA A 274 -15.87 -42.22 3.73
CA ALA A 274 -14.90 -43.32 3.76
C ALA A 274 -13.67 -43.07 2.85
N PRO A 275 -13.83 -42.71 1.56
CA PRO A 275 -12.67 -42.39 0.72
C PRO A 275 -11.93 -41.12 1.16
N LEU A 276 -12.61 -40.12 1.72
CA LEU A 276 -11.96 -38.93 2.29
C LEU A 276 -11.16 -39.25 3.56
N ALA A 277 -11.61 -40.19 4.39
CA ALA A 277 -10.89 -40.61 5.59
C ALA A 277 -9.69 -41.52 5.28
N ALA A 278 -9.71 -42.20 4.13
CA ALA A 278 -8.63 -43.06 3.67
C ALA A 278 -7.51 -42.30 2.93
N ALA A 279 -7.81 -41.10 2.42
CA ALA A 279 -6.88 -40.24 1.68
C ALA A 279 -5.97 -39.42 2.60
#